data_AF-M6GHQ2-F1
#
_entry.id   AF-M6GHQ2-F1
#
_cell.length_a   1.000
_cell.length_b   1.000
_cell.length_c   1.000
_cell.angle_alpha   90.00
_cell.angle_beta   90.00
_cell.angle_gamma   90.00
#
_symmetry.space_group_name_H-M   'P 1'
#
loop_
_entity.id
_entity.type
_entity.pdbx_description
1 polymer ?
#
loop_
_entity_poly.entity_id
_entity_poly.type
_entity_poly.pdbx_seq_one_letter_code
_entity_poly.pdbx_strand_id
1 'polypeptide(L)'
;MNDNITNSIRKFILHFILVTEVVGFTLTIGIAIVFFTTFLEMDSDQLKIAIRITLTTAVFTLMFAIFSDTCRLRPIHKYLFMLEKGITDKQISLNAQKSIFRIPFFHSIDIGLRILVTAFVVIYLLSQFIILETADYYNLGSLTLIMCLLVGVYTFFASEQLTFNLIKSGVFDHINISSLTKVRLTRSLTITFIFIVFVLAITVSGLVFKLNYSGIRKSYFNQMNNMNETLSIFTESIFEEVRSDSEKLKSDPFFISLIKNYKKDEIQNFLKTLLERSPKYESISLIKPENQSWKIIAGTETLSQNTDSILKDFQLPSENVVLETISKHKTFFIKPTSSPISETPVLLILETIFENSNLFIVYSLKITDLTQKIIGSIQIGKSGHIGFMDREETVINHINSSLYLKN
;
A
#
# COMPACT_ATOMS: atom_id res chain seq x y z
N MET A 1 63.89 7.04 22.27
CA MET A 1 62.72 7.93 22.36
C MET A 1 61.88 7.88 21.09
N ASN A 2 62.49 7.97 19.90
CA ASN A 2 61.79 7.88 18.61
C ASN A 2 61.03 6.55 18.39
N ASP A 3 61.57 5.40 18.79
CA ASP A 3 60.90 4.10 18.57
C ASP A 3 59.52 3.98 19.26
N ASN A 4 59.35 4.58 20.44
CA ASN A 4 58.07 4.61 21.16
C ASN A 4 57.03 5.51 20.47
N ILE A 5 57.48 6.59 19.82
CA ILE A 5 56.61 7.53 19.07
C ILE A 5 56.15 6.87 17.77
N THR A 6 57.08 6.27 17.03
CA THR A 6 56.82 5.52 15.78
C THR A 6 55.82 4.38 16.01
N ASN A 7 55.98 3.62 17.11
CA ASN A 7 55.06 2.55 17.46
C ASN A 7 53.66 3.07 17.85
N SER A 8 53.59 4.21 18.55
CA SER A 8 52.32 4.86 18.90
C SER A 8 51.53 5.31 17.67
N ILE A 9 52.21 5.86 16.66
CA ILE A 9 51.59 6.26 15.38
C ILE A 9 51.08 5.04 14.59
N ARG A 10 51.89 3.96 14.51
CA ARG A 10 51.46 2.71 13.84
C ARG A 10 50.23 2.10 14.53
N LYS A 11 50.23 2.05 15.86
CA LYS A 11 49.09 1.57 16.65
C LYS A 11 47.84 2.43 16.41
N PHE A 12 47.99 3.75 16.35
CA PHE A 12 46.90 4.67 16.04
C PHE A 12 46.30 4.40 14.66
N ILE A 13 47.11 4.27 13.60
CA ILE A 13 46.63 4.02 12.24
C ILE A 13 45.78 2.73 12.19
N LEU A 14 46.29 1.64 12.78
CA LEU A 14 45.59 0.36 12.81
C LEU A 14 44.29 0.42 13.61
N HIS A 15 44.32 1.01 14.81
CA HIS A 15 43.11 1.13 15.64
C HIS A 15 42.08 2.07 15.02
N PHE A 16 42.53 3.12 14.33
CA PHE A 16 41.66 4.04 13.62
C PHE A 16 40.84 3.29 12.58
N ILE A 17 41.47 2.54 11.69
CA ILE A 17 40.77 1.78 10.65
C ILE A 17 39.85 0.72 11.29
N LEU A 18 40.35 -0.06 12.25
CA LEU A 18 39.55 -1.13 12.87
C LEU A 18 38.31 -0.61 13.61
N VAL A 19 38.46 0.42 14.44
CA VAL A 19 37.36 0.89 15.30
C VAL A 19 36.35 1.70 14.50
N THR A 20 36.80 2.55 13.56
CA THR A 20 35.90 3.48 12.87
C THR A 20 35.21 2.86 11.66
N GLU A 21 35.87 1.94 10.96
CA GLU A 21 35.32 1.34 9.74
C GLU A 21 34.65 -0.01 10.04
N VAL A 22 35.34 -0.97 10.67
CA VAL A 22 34.78 -2.33 10.85
C VAL A 22 33.52 -2.33 11.71
N VAL A 23 33.53 -1.58 12.82
CA VAL A 23 32.35 -1.46 13.69
C VAL A 23 31.21 -0.76 12.96
N GLY A 24 31.50 0.35 12.27
CA GLY A 24 30.51 1.12 11.52
C GLY A 24 29.83 0.29 10.41
N PHE A 25 30.61 -0.45 9.62
CA PHE A 25 30.09 -1.33 8.57
C PHE A 25 29.22 -2.46 9.12
N THR A 26 29.71 -3.17 10.14
CA THR A 26 28.99 -4.30 10.74
C THR A 26 27.65 -3.86 11.31
N LEU A 27 27.64 -2.73 12.02
CA LEU A 27 26.44 -2.17 12.62
C LEU A 27 25.44 -1.67 11.57
N THR A 28 25.94 -1.01 10.51
CA THR A 28 25.08 -0.50 9.43
C THR A 28 24.42 -1.63 8.64
N ILE A 29 25.16 -2.68 8.28
CA ILE A 29 24.63 -3.84 7.55
C ILE A 29 23.65 -4.60 8.44
N GLY A 30 23.99 -4.84 9.70
CA GLY A 30 23.13 -5.55 10.65
C GLY A 30 21.78 -4.86 10.84
N ILE A 31 21.78 -3.54 11.03
CA ILE A 31 20.54 -2.77 11.19
C ILE A 31 19.73 -2.75 9.90
N ALA A 32 20.36 -2.63 8.73
CA ALA A 32 19.65 -2.68 7.45
C ALA A 32 18.91 -4.02 7.25
N ILE A 33 19.58 -5.15 7.54
CA ILE A 33 18.98 -6.48 7.42
C ILE A 33 17.82 -6.64 8.40
N VAL A 34 18.02 -6.29 9.67
CA VAL A 34 16.94 -6.34 10.68
C VAL A 34 15.76 -5.51 10.22
N PHE A 35 15.99 -4.30 9.72
CA PHE A 35 14.93 -3.43 9.22
C PHE A 35 14.14 -4.05 8.07
N PHE A 36 14.81 -4.62 7.07
CA PHE A 36 14.12 -5.32 5.98
C PHE A 36 13.24 -6.46 6.49
N THR A 37 13.69 -7.20 7.50
CA THR A 37 12.91 -8.32 8.04
C THR A 37 11.74 -7.91 8.94
N THR A 38 11.77 -6.72 9.55
CA THR A 38 10.77 -6.32 10.56
C THR A 38 9.80 -5.24 10.08
N PHE A 39 10.20 -4.41 9.12
CA PHE A 39 9.42 -3.23 8.73
C PHE A 39 8.98 -3.24 7.28
N LEU A 40 9.71 -3.92 6.40
CA LEU A 40 9.25 -4.15 5.04
C LEU A 40 8.63 -5.54 5.01
N GLU A 41 7.33 -5.58 4.76
CA GLU A 41 6.54 -6.83 4.63
C GLU A 41 6.91 -7.55 3.33
N MET A 42 8.19 -7.90 3.17
CA MET A 42 8.77 -8.52 1.97
C MET A 42 8.57 -10.03 1.98
N ASP A 43 8.25 -10.56 0.80
CA ASP A 43 8.28 -11.99 0.56
C ASP A 43 9.71 -12.55 0.67
N SER A 44 9.83 -13.86 0.90
CA SER A 44 11.13 -14.51 1.11
C SER A 44 12.13 -14.31 -0.04
N ASP A 45 11.66 -14.19 -1.28
CA ASP A 45 12.52 -13.94 -2.44
C ASP A 45 12.91 -12.47 -2.59
N GLN A 46 11.98 -11.55 -2.26
CA GLN A 46 12.26 -10.12 -2.20
C GLN A 46 13.31 -9.80 -1.13
N LEU A 47 13.20 -10.44 0.04
CA LEU A 47 14.17 -10.32 1.12
C LEU A 47 15.57 -10.79 0.70
N LYS A 48 15.68 -11.92 -0.02
CA LYS A 48 16.97 -12.41 -0.56
C LYS A 48 17.58 -11.40 -1.53
N ILE A 49 16.77 -10.80 -2.39
CA ILE A 49 17.21 -9.76 -3.34
C ILE A 49 17.72 -8.53 -2.58
N ALA A 50 16.95 -8.05 -1.59
CA ALA A 50 17.34 -6.91 -0.77
C ALA A 50 18.69 -7.13 -0.07
N ILE A 51 18.88 -8.31 0.56
CA ILE A 51 20.15 -8.67 1.21
C ILE A 51 21.30 -8.72 0.20
N ARG A 52 21.10 -9.31 -0.99
CA ARG A 52 22.14 -9.35 -2.04
C ARG A 52 22.53 -7.95 -2.52
N ILE A 53 21.55 -7.07 -2.74
CA ILE A 53 21.80 -5.68 -3.13
C ILE A 53 22.63 -4.99 -2.05
N THR A 54 22.23 -5.09 -0.78
CA THR A 54 22.95 -4.48 0.33
C THR A 54 24.38 -5.00 0.47
N LEU A 55 24.60 -6.31 0.37
CA LEU A 55 25.94 -6.90 0.43
C LEU A 55 26.80 -6.47 -0.76
N THR A 56 26.24 -6.43 -1.97
CA THR A 56 26.96 -5.98 -3.17
C THR A 56 27.38 -4.52 -3.07
N THR A 57 26.46 -3.65 -2.64
CA THR A 57 26.76 -2.23 -2.43
C THR A 57 27.75 -2.04 -1.29
N ALA A 58 27.70 -2.85 -0.22
CA ALA A 58 28.65 -2.78 0.88
C ALA A 58 30.10 -3.03 0.43
N VAL A 59 30.33 -3.93 -0.54
CA VAL A 59 31.67 -4.15 -1.12
C VAL A 59 32.18 -2.89 -1.82
N PHE A 60 31.32 -2.22 -2.60
CA PHE A 60 31.68 -0.95 -3.24
C PHE A 60 31.97 0.14 -2.21
N THR A 61 31.14 0.23 -1.16
CA THR A 61 31.31 1.18 -0.07
C THR A 61 32.61 0.92 0.71
N LEU A 62 33.02 -0.34 0.87
CA LEU A 62 34.30 -0.72 1.50
C LEU A 62 35.49 -0.25 0.66
N MET A 63 35.45 -0.40 -0.67
CA MET A 63 36.50 0.12 -1.56
C MET A 63 36.61 1.65 -1.46
N PHE A 64 35.47 2.34 -1.40
CA PHE A 64 35.43 3.79 -1.18
C PHE A 64 36.00 4.19 0.19
N ALA A 65 35.71 3.41 1.24
CA ALA A 65 36.25 3.59 2.59
C ALA A 65 37.79 3.55 2.60
N ILE A 66 38.36 2.48 2.02
CA ILE A 66 39.81 2.29 1.94
C ILE A 66 40.47 3.47 1.22
N PHE A 67 39.89 3.92 0.12
CA PHE A 67 40.40 5.08 -0.62
C PHE A 67 40.34 6.37 0.21
N SER A 68 39.20 6.66 0.84
CA SER A 68 38.99 7.85 1.68
C SER A 68 39.97 7.91 2.85
N ASP A 69 40.13 6.79 3.57
CA ASP A 69 41.03 6.70 4.72
C ASP A 69 42.51 6.80 4.33
N THR A 70 42.89 6.20 3.20
CA THR A 70 44.26 6.32 2.67
C THR A 70 44.60 7.78 2.37
N CYS A 71 43.69 8.51 1.73
CA CYS A 71 43.85 9.94 1.46
C CYS A 71 43.95 10.76 2.77
N ARG A 72 43.11 10.45 3.76
CA ARG A 72 43.03 11.16 5.03
C ARG A 72 44.26 10.95 5.92
N LEU A 73 44.77 9.72 5.97
CA LEU A 73 45.93 9.33 6.78
C LEU A 73 47.27 9.63 6.11
N ARG A 74 47.28 10.05 4.84
CA ARG A 74 48.50 10.38 4.08
C ARG A 74 49.45 11.37 4.80
N PRO A 75 48.99 12.46 5.45
CA PRO A 75 49.88 13.37 6.17
C PRO A 75 50.56 12.70 7.37
N ILE A 76 49.86 11.78 8.06
CA ILE A 76 50.38 11.05 9.21
C ILE A 76 51.41 10.00 8.75
N HIS A 77 51.15 9.32 7.63
CA HIS A 77 52.11 8.38 7.03
C HIS A 77 53.39 9.09 6.59
N LYS A 78 53.29 10.28 5.98
CA LYS A 78 54.46 11.09 5.62
C LYS A 78 55.28 11.50 6.85
N TYR A 79 54.61 11.82 7.94
CA TYR A 79 55.27 12.15 9.21
C TYR A 79 55.92 10.94 9.88
N LEU A 80 55.27 9.77 9.86
CA LEU A 80 55.85 8.51 10.31
C LEU A 80 57.16 8.19 9.55
N PHE A 81 57.12 8.29 8.22
CA PHE A 81 58.29 8.05 7.38
C PHE A 81 59.43 9.05 7.65
N MET A 82 59.09 10.31 7.90
CA MET A 82 60.06 11.33 8.31
C MET A 82 60.75 10.94 9.63
N LEU A 83 59.98 10.51 10.64
CA LEU A 83 60.50 10.07 11.94
C LEU A 83 61.40 8.82 11.83
N GLU A 84 60.99 7.84 11.02
CA GLU A 84 61.76 6.61 10.78
C GLU A 84 63.09 6.87 10.08
N LYS A 85 63.15 7.88 9.21
CA LYS A 85 64.38 8.29 8.52
C LYS A 85 65.23 9.29 9.30
N GLY A 86 64.77 9.76 10.45
CA GLY A 86 65.46 10.79 11.24
C GLY A 86 65.54 12.15 10.55
N ILE A 87 64.69 12.43 9.56
CA ILE A 87 64.65 13.69 8.82
C ILE A 87 63.81 14.70 9.63
N THR A 88 64.20 15.97 9.66
CA THR A 88 63.45 17.04 10.36
C THR A 88 62.87 18.04 9.37
N ASP A 89 61.59 17.89 9.03
CA ASP A 89 60.81 18.87 8.27
C ASP A 89 59.64 19.43 9.10
N LYS A 90 59.74 20.72 9.44
CA LYS A 90 58.73 21.45 10.22
C LYS A 90 57.37 21.50 9.50
N GLN A 91 57.36 21.58 8.17
CA GLN A 91 56.15 21.66 7.38
C GLN A 91 55.38 20.33 7.38
N ILE A 92 56.09 19.20 7.29
CA ILE A 92 55.48 17.86 7.39
C ILE A 92 54.87 17.65 8.78
N SER A 93 55.58 18.03 9.84
CA SER A 93 55.08 17.97 11.22
C SER A 93 53.81 18.80 11.43
N LEU A 94 53.82 20.07 10.97
CA LEU A 94 52.64 20.96 11.05
C LEU A 94 51.44 20.42 10.27
N ASN A 95 51.66 19.81 9.09
CA ASN A 95 50.59 19.22 8.30
C ASN A 95 49.99 17.97 8.97
N ALA A 96 50.81 17.11 9.59
CA ALA A 96 50.33 15.97 10.36
C ALA A 96 49.54 16.41 11.59
N GLN A 97 50.02 17.44 12.31
CA GLN A 97 49.31 18.02 13.45
C GLN A 97 47.94 18.58 13.04
N LYS A 98 47.88 19.40 11.98
CA LYS A 98 46.61 19.94 11.44
C LYS A 98 45.66 18.83 11.01
N SER A 99 46.18 17.77 10.40
CA SER A 99 45.39 16.59 10.01
C SER A 99 44.75 15.92 11.23
N ILE A 100 45.53 15.64 12.29
CA ILE A 100 45.03 14.99 13.51
C ILE A 100 43.92 15.78 14.21
N PHE A 101 43.97 17.10 14.20
CA PHE A 101 42.88 17.93 14.76
C PHE A 101 41.60 17.93 13.93
N ARG A 102 41.73 17.75 12.61
CA ARG A 102 40.63 17.78 11.63
C ARG A 102 39.96 16.42 11.45
N ILE A 103 40.72 15.32 11.60
CA ILE A 103 40.25 13.95 11.38
C ILE A 103 38.86 13.66 12.00
N PRO A 104 38.61 13.93 13.30
CA PRO A 104 37.33 13.54 13.91
C PRO A 104 36.11 14.13 13.22
N PHE A 105 36.18 15.40 12.80
CA PHE A 105 35.08 16.08 12.16
C PHE A 105 34.89 15.65 10.70
N PHE A 106 35.98 15.66 9.90
CA PHE A 106 35.88 15.32 8.48
C PHE A 106 35.59 13.85 8.24
N HIS A 107 36.06 12.94 9.11
CA HIS A 107 35.73 11.51 9.00
C HIS A 107 34.26 11.23 9.34
N SER A 108 33.75 11.88 10.39
CA SER A 108 32.33 11.79 10.75
C SER A 108 31.41 12.21 9.58
N ILE A 109 31.70 13.35 8.94
CA ILE A 109 30.94 13.83 7.78
C ILE A 109 31.06 12.87 6.59
N ASP A 110 32.28 12.40 6.29
CA ASP A 110 32.52 11.46 5.20
C ASP A 110 31.74 10.15 5.37
N ILE A 111 31.72 9.57 6.57
CA ILE A 111 30.91 8.37 6.85
C ILE A 111 29.43 8.66 6.70
N GLY A 112 28.94 9.79 7.23
CA GLY A 112 27.54 10.18 7.08
C GLY A 112 27.11 10.30 5.61
N LEU A 113 27.91 11.02 4.80
CA LEU A 113 27.70 11.13 3.36
C LEU A 113 27.76 9.78 2.65
N ARG A 114 28.71 8.92 3.04
CA ARG A 114 28.87 7.59 2.48
C ARG A 114 27.65 6.71 2.76
N ILE A 115 27.11 6.76 3.97
CA ILE A 115 25.86 6.06 4.33
C ILE A 115 24.70 6.59 3.49
N LEU A 116 24.55 7.91 3.36
CA LEU A 116 23.50 8.52 2.55
C LEU A 116 23.56 8.08 1.08
N VAL A 117 24.74 8.15 0.46
CA VAL A 117 24.93 7.74 -0.94
C VAL A 117 24.69 6.24 -1.11
N THR A 118 25.23 5.42 -0.21
CA THR A 118 25.06 3.96 -0.25
C THR A 118 23.59 3.57 -0.10
N ALA A 119 22.90 4.17 0.88
CA ALA A 119 21.48 3.92 1.11
C ALA A 119 20.62 4.39 -0.08
N PHE A 120 20.91 5.55 -0.67
CA PHE A 120 20.22 6.01 -1.87
C PHE A 120 20.36 5.01 -3.04
N VAL A 121 21.58 4.50 -3.27
CA VAL A 121 21.81 3.47 -4.29
C VAL A 121 21.04 2.19 -3.97
N VAL A 122 21.06 1.73 -2.72
CA VAL A 122 20.31 0.53 -2.29
C VAL A 122 18.81 0.73 -2.51
N ILE A 123 18.24 1.85 -2.06
CA ILE A 123 16.81 2.16 -2.21
C ILE A 123 16.42 2.25 -3.68
N TYR A 124 17.25 2.90 -4.51
CA TYR A 124 17.01 3.02 -5.95
C TYR A 124 17.05 1.67 -6.66
N LEU A 125 18.01 0.80 -6.32
CA LEU A 125 18.06 -0.54 -6.88
C LEU A 125 16.88 -1.38 -6.41
N LEU A 126 16.52 -1.28 -5.13
CA LEU A 126 15.39 -2.01 -4.55
C LEU A 126 14.07 -1.66 -5.24
N SER A 127 13.85 -0.38 -5.58
CA SER A 127 12.63 0.04 -6.27
C SER A 127 12.48 -0.49 -7.70
N GLN A 128 13.56 -0.98 -8.32
CA GLN A 128 13.48 -1.66 -9.62
C GLN A 128 12.96 -3.10 -9.50
N PHE A 129 13.08 -3.71 -8.32
CA PHE A 129 12.71 -5.11 -8.09
C PHE A 129 11.49 -5.29 -7.18
N ILE A 130 11.14 -4.27 -6.40
CA ILE A 130 10.08 -4.31 -5.39
C ILE A 130 9.21 -3.06 -5.52
N ILE A 131 7.89 -3.26 -5.47
CA ILE A 131 6.92 -2.16 -5.40
C ILE A 131 6.96 -1.62 -3.97
N LEU A 132 7.60 -0.47 -3.79
CA LEU A 132 7.67 0.24 -2.52
C LEU A 132 6.54 1.29 -2.46
N GLU A 133 5.76 1.30 -1.38
CA GLU A 133 4.78 2.36 -1.14
C GLU A 133 5.49 3.66 -0.75
N THR A 134 4.82 4.81 -0.91
CA THR A 134 5.34 6.12 -0.46
C THR A 134 5.74 6.11 1.02
N ALA A 135 5.00 5.36 1.84
CA ALA A 135 5.30 5.18 3.26
C ALA A 135 6.64 4.45 3.49
N ASP A 136 6.96 3.47 2.64
CA ASP A 136 8.22 2.71 2.72
C ASP A 136 9.42 3.58 2.39
N TYR A 137 9.31 4.42 1.35
CA TYR A 137 10.34 5.40 1.02
C TYR A 137 10.59 6.37 2.18
N TYR A 138 9.53 6.85 2.83
CA TYR A 138 9.65 7.73 3.98
C TYR A 138 10.34 7.02 5.15
N ASN A 139 9.97 5.77 5.46
CA ASN A 139 10.57 4.99 6.53
C ASN A 139 12.05 4.68 6.26
N LEU A 140 12.39 4.26 5.03
CA LEU A 140 13.76 4.01 4.59
C LEU A 140 14.62 5.28 4.64
N GLY A 141 14.08 6.42 4.21
CA GLY A 141 14.75 7.71 4.29
C GLY A 141 15.00 8.16 5.74
N SER A 142 13.99 8.04 6.60
CA SER A 142 14.09 8.38 8.02
C SER A 142 15.13 7.52 8.75
N LEU A 143 15.11 6.20 8.53
CA LEU A 143 16.10 5.29 9.08
C LEU A 143 17.51 5.63 8.58
N THR A 144 17.67 5.90 7.28
CA THR A 144 18.95 6.27 6.69
C THR A 144 19.52 7.52 7.36
N LEU A 145 18.69 8.54 7.61
CA LEU A 145 19.11 9.76 8.29
C LEU A 145 19.52 9.50 9.74
N ILE A 146 18.74 8.70 10.48
CA ILE A 146 19.08 8.31 11.85
C ILE A 146 20.42 7.56 11.88
N MET A 147 20.61 6.62 10.95
CA MET A 147 21.85 5.83 10.84
C MET A 147 23.06 6.68 10.47
N CYS A 148 22.90 7.59 9.50
CA CYS A 148 23.92 8.57 9.12
C CYS A 148 24.39 9.37 10.34
N LEU A 149 23.46 9.84 11.17
CA LEU A 149 23.77 10.60 12.37
C LEU A 149 24.41 9.72 13.45
N LEU A 150 23.85 8.54 13.75
CA LEU A 150 24.35 7.64 14.80
C LEU A 150 25.79 7.20 14.52
N VAL A 151 26.05 6.68 13.32
CA VAL A 151 27.38 6.18 12.95
C VAL A 151 28.35 7.35 12.78
N GLY A 152 27.90 8.48 12.21
CA GLY A 152 28.71 9.69 12.10
C GLY A 152 29.19 10.19 13.47
N VAL A 153 28.30 10.26 14.46
CA VAL A 153 28.63 10.72 15.82
C VAL A 153 29.48 9.71 16.57
N TYR A 154 29.18 8.41 16.44
CA TYR A 154 30.06 7.35 16.95
C TYR A 154 31.49 7.53 16.42
N THR A 155 31.65 7.69 15.11
CA THR A 155 32.99 7.87 14.53
C THR A 155 33.65 9.17 14.95
N PHE A 156 32.88 10.24 15.16
CA PHE A 156 33.42 11.48 15.74
C PHE A 156 34.07 11.23 17.10
N PHE A 157 33.35 10.58 18.04
CA PHE A 157 33.89 10.30 19.37
C PHE A 157 35.04 9.31 19.34
N ALA A 158 34.92 8.23 18.55
CA ALA A 158 35.98 7.23 18.42
C ALA A 158 37.27 7.89 17.89
N SER A 159 37.15 8.71 16.85
CA SER A 159 38.27 9.46 16.28
C SER A 159 38.83 10.51 17.24
N GLU A 160 37.98 11.20 18.00
CA GLU A 160 38.42 12.15 19.02
C GLU A 160 39.23 11.47 20.12
N GLN A 161 38.77 10.32 20.60
CA GLN A 161 39.46 9.52 21.61
C GLN A 161 40.81 8.98 21.10
N LEU A 162 40.85 8.45 19.87
CA LEU A 162 42.09 7.93 19.27
C LEU A 162 43.11 9.04 19.03
N THR A 163 42.68 10.19 18.50
CA THR A 163 43.57 11.34 18.29
C THR A 163 44.04 11.95 19.62
N PHE A 164 43.22 11.92 20.67
CA PHE A 164 43.61 12.36 22.00
C PHE A 164 44.70 11.47 22.59
N ASN A 165 44.53 10.14 22.50
CA ASN A 165 45.52 9.17 22.98
C ASN A 165 46.86 9.33 22.25
N LEU A 166 46.85 9.60 20.94
CA LEU A 166 48.06 9.86 20.16
C LEU A 166 48.76 11.17 20.54
N ILE A 167 48.00 12.23 20.87
CA ILE A 167 48.60 13.48 21.34
C ILE A 167 49.18 13.29 22.75
N LYS A 168 48.48 12.56 23.62
CA LYS A 168 48.93 12.25 24.99
C LYS A 168 50.21 11.44 25.03
N SER A 169 50.49 10.62 24.01
CA SER A 169 51.75 9.86 23.92
C SER A 169 52.98 10.71 23.58
N GLY A 170 52.86 12.04 23.50
CA GLY A 170 53.99 12.95 23.28
C GLY A 170 54.45 13.02 21.83
N VAL A 171 53.57 12.70 20.87
CA VAL A 171 53.92 12.76 19.43
C VAL A 171 54.18 14.21 18.97
N PHE A 172 53.61 15.20 19.67
CA PHE A 172 53.80 16.61 19.39
C PHE A 172 54.16 17.37 20.67
N ASP A 173 55.45 17.65 20.85
CA ASP A 173 56.00 18.26 22.06
C ASP A 173 55.50 19.70 22.32
N HIS A 174 54.95 20.36 21.30
CA HIS A 174 54.51 21.76 21.38
C HIS A 174 53.03 21.94 21.77
N ILE A 175 52.30 20.87 22.05
CA ILE A 175 50.85 20.96 22.34
C ILE A 175 50.60 21.01 23.85
N ASN A 176 49.99 22.11 24.32
CA ASN A 176 49.53 22.20 25.71
C ASN A 176 48.23 21.39 25.90
N ILE A 177 48.37 20.23 26.55
CA ILE A 177 47.30 19.24 26.77
C ILE A 177 46.10 19.83 27.52
N SER A 178 46.30 20.72 28.51
CA SER A 178 45.21 21.24 29.34
C SER A 178 44.24 22.14 28.56
N SER A 179 44.79 23.04 27.75
CA SER A 179 44.01 23.91 26.85
C SER A 179 43.26 23.10 25.78
N LEU A 180 43.89 22.04 25.28
CA LEU A 180 43.31 21.18 24.25
C LEU A 180 42.10 20.40 24.78
N THR A 181 42.19 19.88 26.01
CA THR A 181 41.10 19.15 26.65
C THR A 181 39.86 20.02 26.78
N LYS A 182 40.02 21.30 27.17
CA LYS A 182 38.88 22.24 27.30
C LYS A 182 38.20 22.52 25.95
N VAL A 183 38.96 22.82 24.91
CA VAL A 183 38.42 23.10 23.57
C VAL A 183 37.72 21.87 22.98
N ARG A 184 38.31 20.68 23.14
CA ARG A 184 37.70 19.41 22.69
C ARG A 184 36.42 19.12 23.44
N LEU A 185 36.40 19.27 24.77
CA LEU A 185 35.20 19.04 25.58
C LEU A 185 34.03 19.92 25.13
N THR A 186 34.26 21.23 24.93
CA THR A 186 33.20 22.13 24.44
C THR A 186 32.68 21.71 23.08
N ARG A 187 33.58 21.43 22.11
CA ARG A 187 33.18 20.98 20.76
C ARG A 187 32.41 19.67 20.79
N SER A 188 32.89 18.71 21.58
CA SER A 188 32.29 17.40 21.76
C SER A 188 30.86 17.53 22.31
N LEU A 189 30.69 18.29 23.40
CA LEU A 189 29.37 18.60 23.98
C LEU A 189 28.42 19.29 23.00
N THR A 190 28.89 20.27 22.22
CA THR A 190 28.07 20.95 21.22
C THR A 190 27.58 19.96 20.15
N ILE A 191 28.45 19.08 19.66
CA ILE A 191 28.08 18.07 18.65
C ILE A 191 27.09 17.05 19.24
N THR A 192 27.31 16.60 20.49
CA THR A 192 26.35 15.71 21.19
C THR A 192 24.97 16.35 21.29
N PHE A 193 24.91 17.62 21.68
CA PHE A 193 23.65 18.34 21.84
C PHE A 193 22.91 18.46 20.51
N ILE A 194 23.60 18.92 19.45
CA ILE A 194 23.03 19.02 18.10
C ILE A 194 22.50 17.65 17.66
N PHE A 195 23.28 16.60 17.85
CA PHE A 195 22.92 15.24 17.48
C PHE A 195 21.65 14.75 18.19
N ILE A 196 21.58 14.89 19.52
CA ILE A 196 20.41 14.49 20.30
C ILE A 196 19.15 15.19 19.77
N VAL A 197 19.24 16.50 19.49
CA VAL A 197 18.13 17.28 18.95
C VAL A 197 17.70 16.75 17.57
N PHE A 198 18.63 16.48 16.66
CA PHE A 198 18.30 15.96 15.33
C PHE A 198 17.70 14.56 15.36
N VAL A 199 18.27 13.63 16.13
CA VAL A 199 17.72 12.27 16.25
C VAL A 199 16.32 12.31 16.85
N LEU A 200 16.11 13.13 17.89
CA LEU A 200 14.79 13.29 18.49
C LEU A 200 13.79 13.87 17.47
N ALA A 201 14.19 14.90 16.71
CA ALA A 201 13.33 15.51 15.70
C ALA A 201 12.92 14.51 14.60
N ILE A 202 13.86 13.73 14.07
CA ILE A 202 13.57 12.73 13.04
C ILE A 202 12.69 11.61 13.60
N THR A 203 12.98 11.13 14.82
CA THR A 203 12.20 10.07 15.47
C THR A 203 10.76 10.51 15.73
N VAL A 204 10.57 11.71 16.28
CA VAL A 204 9.24 12.29 16.52
C VAL A 204 8.50 12.50 15.19
N SER A 205 9.16 13.06 14.18
CA SER A 205 8.57 13.23 12.84
C SER A 205 8.12 11.90 12.25
N GLY A 206 8.96 10.87 12.33
CA GLY A 206 8.65 9.53 11.82
C GLY A 206 7.49 8.86 12.54
N LEU A 207 7.45 8.98 13.87
CA LEU A 207 6.36 8.46 14.69
C LEU A 207 5.03 9.17 14.40
N VAL A 208 5.04 10.50 14.29
CA VAL A 208 3.86 11.30 13.92
C VAL A 208 3.35 10.92 12.53
N PHE A 209 4.24 10.76 11.55
CA PHE A 209 3.86 10.32 10.21
C PHE A 209 3.20 8.94 10.25
N LYS A 210 3.81 7.96 10.93
CA LYS A 210 3.28 6.59 11.02
C LYS A 210 1.90 6.56 11.69
N LEU A 211 1.73 7.28 12.80
CA LEU A 211 0.45 7.35 13.51
C LEU A 211 -0.63 8.02 12.67
N ASN A 212 -0.31 9.12 11.98
CA ASN A 212 -1.26 9.80 11.10
C ASN A 212 -1.63 8.94 9.90
N TYR A 213 -0.66 8.29 9.24
CA TYR A 213 -0.93 7.40 8.11
C TYR A 213 -1.84 6.25 8.51
N SER A 214 -1.53 5.58 9.63
CA SER A 214 -2.37 4.49 10.16
C SER A 214 -3.77 4.98 10.55
N GLY A 215 -3.87 6.14 11.19
CA GLY A 215 -5.15 6.75 11.55
C GLY A 215 -6.01 7.10 10.34
N ILE A 216 -5.42 7.71 9.32
CA ILE A 216 -6.09 8.05 8.06
C ILE A 216 -6.54 6.78 7.34
N ARG A 217 -5.65 5.78 7.19
CA ARG A 217 -5.96 4.51 6.55
C ARG A 217 -7.13 3.82 7.25
N LYS A 218 -7.08 3.69 8.58
CA LYS A 218 -8.16 3.09 9.36
C LYS A 218 -9.48 3.86 9.22
N SER A 219 -9.43 5.20 9.29
CA SER A 219 -10.62 6.03 9.10
C SER A 219 -11.22 5.84 7.71
N TYR A 220 -10.39 5.79 6.67
CA TYR A 220 -10.82 5.59 5.30
C TYR A 220 -11.48 4.21 5.09
N PHE A 221 -10.87 3.12 5.58
CA PHE A 221 -11.47 1.79 5.53
C PHE A 221 -12.79 1.72 6.30
N ASN A 222 -12.87 2.35 7.48
CA ASN A 222 -14.11 2.41 8.24
C ASN A 222 -15.20 3.18 7.47
N GLN A 223 -14.86 4.29 6.80
CA GLN A 223 -15.81 5.01 5.94
C GLN A 223 -16.29 4.15 4.78
N MET A 224 -15.40 3.38 4.14
CA MET A 224 -15.78 2.44 3.07
C MET A 224 -16.72 1.35 3.58
N ASN A 225 -16.44 0.77 4.76
CA ASN A 225 -17.29 -0.27 5.35
C ASN A 225 -18.68 0.27 5.69
N ASN A 226 -18.76 1.42 6.36
CA ASN A 226 -20.05 2.05 6.68
C ASN A 226 -20.83 2.40 5.41
N MET A 227 -20.13 2.83 4.36
CA MET A 227 -20.75 3.08 3.06
C MET A 227 -21.31 1.79 2.45
N ASN A 228 -20.54 0.71 2.50
CA ASN A 228 -20.97 -0.59 1.99
C ASN A 228 -22.19 -1.14 2.74
N GLU A 229 -22.24 -0.98 4.07
CA GLU A 229 -23.43 -1.32 4.86
C GLU A 229 -24.65 -0.49 4.43
N THR A 230 -24.46 0.82 4.24
CA THR A 230 -25.53 1.72 3.78
C THR A 230 -26.04 1.31 2.38
N LEU A 231 -25.13 1.00 1.46
CA LEU A 231 -25.45 0.49 0.13
C LEU A 231 -26.17 -0.85 0.19
N SER A 232 -25.77 -1.74 1.09
CA SER A 232 -26.44 -3.02 1.33
C SER A 232 -27.89 -2.80 1.76
N ILE A 233 -28.16 -1.89 2.70
CA ILE A 233 -29.52 -1.55 3.15
C ILE A 233 -30.36 -0.99 2.00
N PHE A 234 -29.81 -0.08 1.20
CA PHE A 234 -30.53 0.46 0.04
C PHE A 234 -30.85 -0.61 -0.99
N THR A 235 -29.91 -1.52 -1.23
CA THR A 235 -30.08 -2.63 -2.16
C THR A 235 -31.15 -3.61 -1.66
N GLU A 236 -31.10 -3.96 -0.38
CA GLU A 236 -32.12 -4.79 0.26
C GLU A 236 -33.50 -4.13 0.19
N SER A 237 -33.59 -2.82 0.40
CA SER A 237 -34.85 -2.08 0.27
C SER A 237 -35.45 -2.17 -1.14
N ILE A 238 -34.64 -2.14 -2.20
CA ILE A 238 -35.13 -2.32 -3.58
C ILE A 238 -35.78 -3.71 -3.72
N PHE A 239 -35.13 -4.75 -3.20
CA PHE A 239 -35.62 -6.11 -3.29
C PHE A 239 -36.86 -6.38 -2.43
N GLU A 240 -36.91 -5.84 -1.21
CA GLU A 240 -38.10 -5.91 -0.36
C GLU A 240 -39.29 -5.16 -0.98
N GLU A 241 -39.05 -4.06 -1.70
CA GLU A 241 -40.11 -3.37 -2.43
C GLU A 241 -40.67 -4.22 -3.58
N VAL A 242 -39.81 -4.91 -4.34
CA VAL A 242 -40.25 -5.84 -5.40
C VAL A 242 -41.06 -6.99 -4.81
N ARG A 243 -40.58 -7.55 -3.70
CA ARG A 243 -41.28 -8.63 -3.02
C ARG A 243 -42.63 -8.19 -2.48
N SER A 244 -42.72 -6.99 -1.90
CA SER A 244 -43.99 -6.42 -1.46
C SER A 244 -44.99 -6.26 -2.60
N ASP A 245 -44.53 -5.81 -3.78
CA ASP A 245 -45.38 -5.73 -4.97
C ASP A 245 -45.85 -7.09 -5.44
N SER A 246 -44.98 -8.11 -5.39
CA SER A 246 -45.37 -9.46 -5.75
C SER A 246 -46.36 -10.07 -4.77
N GLU A 247 -46.16 -9.89 -3.46
CA GLU A 247 -47.11 -10.34 -2.43
C GLU A 247 -48.48 -9.67 -2.61
N LYS A 248 -48.54 -8.38 -2.97
CA LYS A 248 -49.79 -7.67 -3.31
C LYS A 248 -50.43 -8.24 -4.57
N LEU A 249 -49.66 -8.49 -5.62
CA LEU A 249 -50.19 -9.03 -6.88
C LEU A 249 -50.72 -10.45 -6.71
N LYS A 250 -50.02 -11.30 -5.94
CA LYS A 250 -50.44 -12.68 -5.62
C LYS A 250 -51.69 -12.74 -4.74
N SER A 251 -51.96 -11.69 -3.96
CA SER A 251 -53.13 -11.62 -3.07
C SER A 251 -54.31 -10.87 -3.69
N ASP A 252 -54.16 -10.28 -4.89
CA ASP A 252 -55.22 -9.57 -5.59
C ASP A 252 -56.28 -10.57 -6.13
N PRO A 253 -57.52 -10.58 -5.58
CA PRO A 253 -58.57 -11.51 -6.02
C PRO A 253 -58.94 -11.34 -7.49
N PHE A 254 -58.85 -10.13 -8.03
CA PHE A 254 -59.15 -9.86 -9.43
C PHE A 254 -58.11 -10.52 -10.33
N PHE A 255 -56.82 -10.30 -10.04
CA PHE A 255 -55.73 -10.91 -10.79
C PHE A 255 -55.78 -12.44 -10.77
N ILE A 256 -56.04 -13.04 -9.60
CA ILE A 256 -56.22 -14.50 -9.46
C ILE A 256 -57.40 -14.98 -10.33
N SER A 257 -58.51 -14.25 -10.35
CA SER A 257 -59.68 -14.61 -11.17
C SER A 257 -59.40 -14.58 -12.67
N LEU A 258 -58.57 -13.63 -13.13
CA LEU A 258 -58.16 -13.54 -14.54
C LEU A 258 -57.31 -14.74 -14.94
N ILE A 259 -56.39 -15.16 -14.06
CA ILE A 259 -55.53 -16.33 -14.27
C ILE A 259 -56.36 -17.61 -14.34
N LYS A 260 -57.29 -17.82 -13.39
CA LYS A 260 -58.15 -19.02 -13.35
C LYS A 260 -59.01 -19.17 -14.61
N ASN A 261 -59.49 -18.05 -15.16
CA ASN A 261 -60.33 -18.03 -16.35
C ASN A 261 -59.54 -17.97 -17.67
N TYR A 262 -58.20 -18.06 -17.64
CA TYR A 262 -57.32 -18.01 -18.81
C TYR A 262 -57.58 -16.82 -19.75
N LYS A 263 -57.96 -15.67 -19.20
CA LYS A 263 -58.32 -14.48 -19.98
C LYS A 263 -57.08 -13.68 -20.38
N LYS A 264 -56.36 -14.17 -21.38
CA LYS A 264 -55.03 -13.69 -21.78
C LYS A 264 -54.95 -12.18 -22.02
N ASP A 265 -55.86 -11.62 -22.80
CA ASP A 265 -55.86 -10.19 -23.14
C ASP A 265 -56.18 -9.30 -21.93
N GLU A 266 -57.05 -9.77 -21.03
CA GLU A 266 -57.37 -9.07 -19.78
C GLU A 266 -56.17 -9.09 -18.81
N ILE A 267 -55.45 -10.22 -18.72
CA ILE A 267 -54.20 -10.33 -17.92
C ILE A 267 -53.15 -9.35 -18.46
N GLN A 268 -52.95 -9.31 -19.77
CA GLN A 268 -51.97 -8.42 -20.39
C GLN A 268 -52.30 -6.94 -20.14
N ASN A 269 -53.57 -6.54 -20.28
CA ASN A 269 -54.02 -5.18 -19.98
C ASN A 269 -53.84 -4.81 -18.49
N PHE A 270 -54.09 -5.77 -17.60
CA PHE A 270 -53.86 -5.59 -16.17
C PHE A 270 -52.37 -5.36 -15.86
N LEU A 271 -51.49 -6.21 -16.40
CA LEU A 271 -50.04 -6.08 -16.23
C LEU A 271 -49.50 -4.77 -16.83
N LYS A 272 -50.05 -4.32 -17.96
CA LYS A 272 -49.68 -3.04 -18.57
C LYS A 272 -50.04 -1.85 -17.66
N THR A 273 -51.24 -1.88 -17.08
CA THR A 273 -51.68 -0.86 -16.11
C THR A 273 -50.80 -0.85 -14.86
N LEU A 274 -50.36 -2.03 -14.40
CA LEU A 274 -49.43 -2.15 -13.27
C LEU A 274 -48.05 -1.58 -13.62
N LEU A 275 -47.51 -1.90 -14.80
CA LEU A 275 -46.23 -1.37 -15.28
C LEU A 275 -46.24 0.17 -15.36
N GLU A 276 -47.31 0.75 -15.90
CA GLU A 276 -47.47 2.22 -15.99
C GLU A 276 -47.43 2.92 -14.62
N ARG A 277 -47.84 2.22 -13.55
CA ARG A 277 -47.81 2.75 -12.17
C ARG A 277 -46.48 2.50 -11.45
N SER A 278 -45.62 1.65 -11.99
CA SER A 278 -44.40 1.19 -11.33
C SER A 278 -43.18 1.37 -12.25
N PRO A 279 -42.64 2.60 -12.38
CA PRO A 279 -41.58 2.92 -13.34
C PRO A 279 -40.24 2.24 -13.09
N LYS A 280 -40.08 1.57 -11.94
CA LYS A 280 -38.91 0.74 -11.58
C LYS A 280 -38.79 -0.53 -12.41
N TYR A 281 -39.90 -1.02 -12.96
CA TYR A 281 -39.90 -2.18 -13.84
C TYR A 281 -39.77 -1.74 -15.31
N GLU A 282 -39.04 -2.52 -16.10
CA GLU A 282 -39.04 -2.42 -17.55
C GLU A 282 -40.18 -3.25 -18.16
N SER A 283 -40.46 -4.41 -17.57
CA SER A 283 -41.52 -5.30 -18.01
C SER A 283 -41.97 -6.22 -16.88
N ILE A 284 -43.19 -6.73 -17.01
CA ILE A 284 -43.79 -7.71 -16.12
C ILE A 284 -44.45 -8.78 -17.00
N SER A 285 -44.18 -10.04 -16.73
CA SER A 285 -44.77 -11.15 -17.49
C SER A 285 -45.20 -12.31 -16.61
N LEU A 286 -46.08 -13.12 -17.16
CA LEU A 286 -46.55 -14.38 -16.63
C LEU A 286 -45.99 -15.49 -17.52
N ILE A 287 -45.17 -16.37 -16.96
CA ILE A 287 -44.53 -17.47 -17.68
C ILE A 287 -44.96 -18.84 -17.14
N LYS A 288 -44.84 -19.85 -18.00
CA LYS A 288 -45.09 -21.26 -17.68
C LYS A 288 -43.98 -22.14 -18.26
N PRO A 289 -43.56 -23.21 -17.55
CA PRO A 289 -42.67 -24.22 -18.11
C PRO A 289 -43.40 -25.06 -19.17
N GLU A 290 -42.79 -25.20 -20.35
CA GLU A 290 -43.25 -26.03 -21.47
C GLU A 290 -42.03 -26.72 -22.14
N ASN A 291 -42.00 -28.06 -22.14
CA ASN A 291 -40.98 -28.90 -22.80
C ASN A 291 -39.52 -28.45 -22.57
N GLN A 292 -39.10 -28.32 -21.31
CA GLN A 292 -37.75 -27.86 -20.89
C GLN A 292 -37.41 -26.41 -21.25
N SER A 293 -38.41 -25.63 -21.69
CA SER A 293 -38.29 -24.19 -21.97
C SER A 293 -39.37 -23.40 -21.22
N TRP A 294 -39.25 -22.08 -21.23
CA TRP A 294 -40.21 -21.18 -20.59
C TRP A 294 -41.03 -20.46 -21.66
N LYS A 295 -42.34 -20.35 -21.46
CA LYS A 295 -43.28 -19.71 -22.39
C LYS A 295 -44.00 -18.55 -21.76
N ILE A 296 -44.11 -17.45 -22.49
CA ILE A 296 -44.83 -16.25 -22.07
C ILE A 296 -46.34 -16.40 -22.32
N ILE A 297 -47.12 -16.45 -21.23
CA ILE A 297 -48.58 -16.50 -21.30
C ILE A 297 -49.17 -15.10 -21.49
N ALA A 298 -48.63 -14.11 -20.79
CA ALA A 298 -48.99 -12.71 -20.94
C ALA A 298 -47.78 -11.89 -20.50
N GLY A 299 -47.52 -10.75 -21.14
CA GLY A 299 -46.41 -9.92 -20.72
C GLY A 299 -46.38 -8.58 -21.41
N THR A 300 -45.54 -7.69 -20.89
CA THR A 300 -45.43 -6.30 -21.31
C THR A 300 -44.05 -5.99 -21.88
N GLU A 301 -43.97 -5.01 -22.77
CA GLU A 301 -42.71 -4.47 -23.32
C GLU A 301 -41.69 -5.56 -23.73
N THR A 302 -40.51 -5.60 -23.08
CA THR A 302 -39.41 -6.55 -23.37
C THR A 302 -39.77 -8.02 -23.15
N LEU A 303 -40.80 -8.31 -22.36
CA LEU A 303 -41.29 -9.66 -22.09
C LEU A 303 -42.68 -9.89 -22.71
N SER A 304 -42.96 -9.28 -23.87
CA SER A 304 -44.22 -9.47 -24.60
C SER A 304 -44.25 -10.75 -25.44
N GLN A 305 -45.38 -11.02 -26.10
CA GLN A 305 -45.71 -12.38 -26.55
C GLN A 305 -45.03 -12.86 -27.85
N ASN A 306 -44.23 -12.00 -28.49
CA ASN A 306 -43.47 -12.35 -29.70
C ASN A 306 -41.98 -12.56 -29.42
N THR A 307 -41.61 -12.70 -28.13
CA THR A 307 -40.23 -12.71 -27.67
C THR A 307 -39.88 -13.96 -26.84
N ASP A 308 -40.44 -15.12 -27.20
CA ASP A 308 -40.02 -16.42 -26.63
C ASP A 308 -38.50 -16.68 -26.86
N SER A 309 -37.88 -16.01 -27.84
CA SER A 309 -36.42 -16.00 -28.04
C SER A 309 -35.67 -15.27 -26.92
N ILE A 310 -36.24 -14.21 -26.35
CA ILE A 310 -35.56 -13.35 -25.36
C ILE A 310 -35.42 -14.08 -24.02
N LEU A 311 -36.39 -14.93 -23.63
CA LEU A 311 -36.25 -15.81 -22.46
C LEU A 311 -35.07 -16.80 -22.56
N LYS A 312 -34.65 -17.16 -23.77
CA LYS A 312 -33.46 -18.01 -23.98
C LYS A 312 -32.16 -17.25 -23.74
N ASP A 313 -32.14 -15.95 -24.06
CA ASP A 313 -30.98 -15.08 -23.82
C ASP A 313 -30.71 -14.88 -22.33
N PHE A 314 -31.75 -14.97 -21.49
CA PHE A 314 -31.65 -14.88 -20.04
C PHE A 314 -31.15 -16.17 -19.34
N GLN A 315 -30.88 -17.26 -20.09
CA GLN A 315 -30.34 -18.53 -19.56
C GLN A 315 -31.06 -19.04 -18.30
N LEU A 316 -32.39 -18.99 -18.30
CA LEU A 316 -33.22 -19.46 -17.20
C LEU A 316 -32.91 -20.94 -16.84
N PRO A 317 -32.65 -21.27 -15.57
CA PRO A 317 -32.43 -22.65 -15.16
C PRO A 317 -33.73 -23.46 -15.21
N SER A 318 -33.60 -24.78 -15.05
CA SER A 318 -34.75 -25.69 -15.02
C SER A 318 -35.74 -25.34 -13.91
N GLU A 319 -37.03 -25.62 -14.14
CA GLU A 319 -38.12 -25.40 -13.18
C GLU A 319 -37.81 -25.88 -11.77
N ASN A 320 -37.21 -27.08 -11.62
CA ASN A 320 -36.88 -27.65 -10.31
C ASN A 320 -35.92 -26.77 -9.51
N VAL A 321 -34.92 -26.16 -10.17
CA VAL A 321 -33.93 -25.27 -9.52
C VAL A 321 -34.60 -23.96 -9.10
N VAL A 322 -35.50 -23.43 -9.95
CA VAL A 322 -36.27 -22.22 -9.65
C VAL A 322 -37.20 -22.46 -8.46
N LEU A 323 -37.97 -23.56 -8.47
CA LEU A 323 -38.88 -23.93 -7.37
C LEU A 323 -38.14 -24.21 -6.07
N GLU A 324 -37.01 -24.92 -6.10
CA GLU A 324 -36.20 -25.17 -4.92
C GLU A 324 -35.70 -23.86 -4.31
N THR A 325 -35.21 -22.95 -5.15
CA THR A 325 -34.68 -21.66 -4.68
C THR A 325 -35.80 -20.76 -4.15
N ILE A 326 -36.94 -20.68 -4.83
CA ILE A 326 -38.12 -19.95 -4.37
C ILE A 326 -38.64 -20.54 -3.05
N SER A 327 -38.61 -21.86 -2.86
CA SER A 327 -39.04 -22.47 -1.60
C SER A 327 -38.15 -22.07 -0.41
N LYS A 328 -36.86 -21.86 -0.64
CA LYS A 328 -35.87 -21.49 0.38
C LYS A 328 -35.79 -19.98 0.61
N HIS A 329 -35.89 -19.19 -0.45
CA HIS A 329 -35.59 -17.74 -0.45
C HIS A 329 -36.78 -16.87 -0.86
N LYS A 330 -37.96 -17.46 -1.10
CA LYS A 330 -39.22 -16.85 -1.55
C LYS A 330 -39.21 -16.26 -2.96
N THR A 331 -38.04 -15.94 -3.50
CA THR A 331 -37.85 -15.39 -4.85
C THR A 331 -36.63 -16.03 -5.53
N PHE A 332 -36.58 -15.97 -6.86
CA PHE A 332 -35.42 -16.37 -7.65
C PHE A 332 -34.88 -15.20 -8.46
N PHE A 333 -33.56 -14.97 -8.40
CA PHE A 333 -32.88 -13.90 -9.14
C PHE A 333 -32.09 -14.50 -10.30
N ILE A 334 -32.28 -13.96 -11.49
CA ILE A 334 -31.44 -14.27 -12.66
C ILE A 334 -30.23 -13.37 -12.65
N LYS A 335 -29.15 -13.81 -13.29
CA LYS A 335 -27.98 -12.96 -13.52
C LYS A 335 -28.36 -11.67 -14.27
N PRO A 336 -27.69 -10.56 -13.95
CA PRO A 336 -27.82 -9.32 -14.70
C PRO A 336 -27.52 -9.55 -16.19
N THR A 337 -28.36 -9.00 -17.06
CA THR A 337 -28.28 -9.20 -18.51
C THR A 337 -28.64 -7.89 -19.20
N SER A 338 -28.16 -7.69 -20.43
CA SER A 338 -28.47 -6.46 -21.17
C SER A 338 -29.91 -6.49 -21.64
N SER A 339 -30.64 -5.40 -21.40
CA SER A 339 -31.98 -5.24 -21.94
C SER A 339 -31.92 -5.12 -23.47
N PRO A 340 -32.77 -5.83 -24.21
CA PRO A 340 -32.86 -5.72 -25.67
C PRO A 340 -33.45 -4.37 -26.13
N ILE A 341 -34.03 -3.55 -25.25
CA ILE A 341 -34.59 -2.23 -25.58
C ILE A 341 -33.69 -1.10 -25.10
N SER A 342 -33.24 -1.16 -23.84
CA SER A 342 -32.49 -0.07 -23.23
C SER A 342 -30.98 -0.26 -23.28
N GLU A 343 -30.49 -1.45 -23.68
CA GLU A 343 -29.08 -1.88 -23.66
C GLU A 343 -28.41 -1.82 -22.28
N THR A 344 -29.12 -1.39 -21.24
CA THR A 344 -28.64 -1.33 -19.87
C THR A 344 -28.87 -2.65 -19.14
N PRO A 345 -28.07 -2.95 -18.11
CA PRO A 345 -28.28 -4.11 -17.26
C PRO A 345 -29.65 -4.12 -16.60
N VAL A 346 -30.40 -5.19 -16.82
CA VAL A 346 -31.66 -5.49 -16.12
C VAL A 346 -31.52 -6.75 -15.28
N LEU A 347 -32.31 -6.80 -14.21
CA LEU A 347 -32.34 -7.93 -13.29
C LEU A 347 -33.73 -8.56 -13.32
N LEU A 348 -33.79 -9.84 -13.69
CA LEU A 348 -35.06 -10.57 -13.69
C LEU A 348 -35.30 -11.23 -12.33
N ILE A 349 -36.51 -11.04 -11.81
CA ILE A 349 -36.96 -11.58 -10.53
C ILE A 349 -38.17 -12.48 -10.79
N LEU A 350 -38.05 -13.75 -10.40
CA LEU A 350 -39.07 -14.78 -10.59
C LEU A 350 -39.74 -15.13 -9.27
N GLU A 351 -41.07 -15.18 -9.31
CA GLU A 351 -41.90 -15.54 -8.18
C GLU A 351 -43.05 -16.48 -8.57
N THR A 352 -43.43 -17.39 -7.69
CA THR A 352 -44.57 -18.29 -7.90
C THR A 352 -45.90 -17.61 -7.56
N ILE A 353 -46.98 -18.00 -8.25
CA ILE A 353 -48.35 -17.64 -7.87
C ILE A 353 -48.94 -18.77 -7.02
N PHE A 354 -49.47 -18.43 -5.84
CA PHE A 354 -50.17 -19.41 -5.00
C PHE A 354 -51.43 -19.94 -5.73
N GLU A 355 -51.67 -21.25 -5.60
CA GLU A 355 -52.72 -22.07 -6.24
C GLU A 355 -52.40 -22.70 -7.62
N ASN A 356 -51.30 -22.33 -8.30
CA ASN A 356 -50.95 -22.95 -9.57
C ASN A 356 -49.43 -23.21 -9.64
N SER A 357 -49.01 -24.46 -9.41
CA SER A 357 -47.59 -24.86 -9.32
C SER A 357 -46.78 -24.60 -10.61
N ASN A 358 -47.46 -24.31 -11.72
CA ASN A 358 -46.85 -24.21 -13.04
C ASN A 358 -46.93 -22.77 -13.61
N LEU A 359 -47.18 -21.75 -12.78
CA LEU A 359 -47.23 -20.35 -13.22
C LEU A 359 -46.32 -19.47 -12.38
N PHE A 360 -45.54 -18.63 -13.06
CA PHE A 360 -44.55 -17.75 -12.44
C PHE A 360 -44.72 -16.32 -12.97
N ILE A 361 -44.59 -15.34 -12.07
CA ILE A 361 -44.49 -13.93 -12.43
C ILE A 361 -43.01 -13.59 -12.57
N VAL A 362 -42.67 -12.90 -13.65
CA VAL A 362 -41.33 -12.35 -13.90
C VAL A 362 -41.42 -10.84 -13.89
N TYR A 363 -40.58 -10.21 -13.08
CA TYR A 363 -40.34 -8.77 -13.12
C TYR A 363 -38.98 -8.51 -13.75
N SER A 364 -38.92 -7.65 -14.77
CA SER A 364 -37.67 -7.08 -15.26
C SER A 364 -37.42 -5.75 -14.55
N LEU A 365 -36.41 -5.70 -13.70
CA LEU A 365 -36.06 -4.52 -12.92
C LEU A 365 -34.98 -3.69 -13.62
N LYS A 366 -35.20 -2.38 -13.74
CA LYS A 366 -34.19 -1.42 -14.23
C LYS A 366 -33.15 -1.14 -13.14
N ILE A 367 -32.35 -2.15 -12.79
CA ILE A 367 -31.43 -2.09 -11.64
C ILE A 367 -30.42 -0.96 -11.79
N THR A 368 -29.96 -0.69 -13.02
CA THR A 368 -29.08 0.45 -13.31
C THR A 368 -29.75 1.77 -12.93
N ASP A 369 -30.97 2.05 -13.39
CA ASP A 369 -31.68 3.31 -13.09
C ASP A 369 -31.92 3.50 -11.59
N LEU A 370 -32.28 2.42 -10.90
CA LEU A 370 -32.55 2.43 -9.46
C LEU A 370 -31.29 2.70 -8.64
N THR A 371 -30.15 2.16 -9.07
CA THR A 371 -28.87 2.33 -8.38
C THR A 371 -28.06 3.54 -8.87
N GLN A 372 -28.40 4.13 -10.03
CA GLN A 372 -27.64 5.22 -10.64
C GLN A 372 -27.59 6.47 -9.76
N LYS A 373 -28.72 6.83 -9.14
CA LYS A 373 -28.78 7.97 -8.22
C LYS A 373 -27.88 7.75 -7.00
N ILE A 374 -27.73 6.51 -6.57
CA ILE A 374 -26.89 6.13 -5.43
C ILE A 374 -25.41 6.21 -5.83
N ILE A 375 -25.04 5.58 -6.96
CA ILE A 375 -23.66 5.59 -7.46
C ILE A 375 -23.19 7.01 -7.79
N GLY A 376 -24.05 7.82 -8.41
CA GLY A 376 -23.71 9.19 -8.80
C GLY A 376 -23.64 10.18 -7.64
N SER A 377 -24.30 9.91 -6.52
CA SER A 377 -24.33 10.81 -5.36
C SER A 377 -23.24 10.53 -4.34
N ILE A 378 -22.67 9.32 -4.35
CA ILE A 378 -21.66 8.92 -3.37
C ILE A 378 -20.27 8.95 -4.00
N GLN A 379 -19.46 9.90 -3.53
CA GLN A 379 -18.05 10.03 -3.90
C GLN A 379 -17.18 9.73 -2.68
N ILE A 380 -16.23 8.80 -2.83
CA ILE A 380 -15.28 8.45 -1.78
C ILE A 380 -14.00 9.28 -2.02
N GLY A 381 -13.81 10.32 -1.20
CA GLY A 381 -12.71 11.27 -1.38
C GLY A 381 -12.85 12.09 -2.66
N LYS A 382 -11.78 12.26 -3.44
CA LYS A 382 -11.78 13.05 -4.69
C LYS A 382 -12.06 12.23 -5.95
N SER A 383 -11.79 10.93 -5.94
CA SER A 383 -11.81 10.09 -7.14
C SER A 383 -12.36 8.69 -6.93
N GLY A 384 -12.70 8.31 -5.70
CA GLY A 384 -13.29 7.01 -5.42
C GLY A 384 -14.75 7.00 -5.83
N HIS A 385 -15.14 5.95 -6.54
CA HIS A 385 -16.50 5.71 -7.00
C HIS A 385 -16.98 4.34 -6.52
N ILE A 386 -18.29 4.20 -6.41
CA ILE A 386 -18.92 2.93 -6.09
C ILE A 386 -19.29 2.21 -7.39
N GLY A 387 -19.17 0.90 -7.35
CA GLY A 387 -19.74 0.00 -8.35
C GLY A 387 -20.63 -1.03 -7.66
N PHE A 388 -21.65 -1.47 -8.38
CA PHE A 388 -22.43 -2.65 -8.02
C PHE A 388 -21.98 -3.81 -8.88
N MET A 389 -21.72 -4.94 -8.24
CA MET A 389 -21.29 -6.18 -8.88
C MET A 389 -22.17 -7.33 -8.39
N ASP A 390 -22.30 -8.36 -9.21
CA ASP A 390 -22.89 -9.62 -8.78
C ASP A 390 -21.86 -10.50 -8.06
N ARG A 391 -22.28 -11.71 -7.66
CA ARG A 391 -21.41 -12.67 -6.96
C ARG A 391 -20.29 -13.24 -7.83
N GLU A 392 -20.38 -13.10 -9.14
CA GLU A 392 -19.38 -13.55 -10.11
C GLU A 392 -18.49 -12.39 -10.57
N GLU A 393 -18.51 -11.28 -9.84
CA GLU A 393 -17.73 -10.07 -10.11
C GLU A 393 -18.14 -9.35 -11.41
N THR A 394 -19.33 -9.66 -11.94
CA THR A 394 -19.87 -8.98 -13.12
C THR A 394 -20.40 -7.60 -12.73
N VAL A 395 -19.95 -6.55 -13.41
CA VAL A 395 -20.38 -5.17 -13.11
C VAL A 395 -21.83 -4.94 -13.55
N ILE A 396 -22.71 -4.68 -12.58
CA ILE A 396 -24.13 -4.36 -12.80
C ILE A 396 -24.32 -2.87 -13.05
N ASN A 397 -23.63 -2.04 -12.27
CA ASN A 397 -23.68 -0.60 -12.44
C ASN A 397 -22.40 0.06 -11.91
N HIS A 398 -22.01 1.16 -12.54
CA HIS A 398 -20.80 1.93 -12.30
C HIS A 398 -20.93 3.30 -12.99
N ILE A 399 -20.18 4.31 -12.54
CA ILE A 399 -20.21 5.65 -13.14
C ILE A 399 -19.76 5.67 -14.61
N ASN A 400 -18.91 4.71 -14.99
CA ASN A 400 -18.50 4.46 -16.35
C ASN A 400 -19.32 3.30 -16.94
N SER A 401 -20.28 3.63 -17.80
CA SER A 401 -21.18 2.67 -18.45
C SER A 401 -20.48 1.66 -19.37
N SER A 402 -19.28 1.96 -19.85
CA SER A 402 -18.51 1.01 -20.66
C SER A 402 -18.05 -0.24 -19.89
N LEU A 403 -18.19 -0.23 -18.55
CA LEU A 403 -17.88 -1.38 -17.70
C LEU A 403 -19.07 -2.30 -17.46
N TYR A 404 -20.29 -1.94 -17.88
CA TYR A 404 -21.47 -2.77 -17.65
C TYR A 404 -21.31 -4.17 -18.25
N LEU A 405 -21.65 -5.19 -17.45
CA LEU A 405 -21.59 -6.61 -17.77
C LEU A 405 -20.20 -7.14 -18.16
N LYS A 406 -19.14 -6.45 -17.72
CA LYS A 406 -17.75 -6.93 -17.83
C LYS A 406 -17.30 -7.54 -16.50
N ASN A 407 -16.35 -8.47 -16.62
CA ASN A 407 -15.61 -9.09 -15.52
C ASN A 407 -14.21 -8.47 -15.41
#